data_AF-A0A0F8WD71-F1
#
_entry.id   AF-A0A0F8WD71-F1
#
_cell.length_a   1.000
_cell.length_b   1.000
_cell.length_c   1.000
_cell.angle_alpha   90.00
_cell.angle_beta   90.00
_cell.angle_gamma   90.00
#
_symmetry.space_group_name_H-M   'P 1'
#
loop_
_entity.id
_entity.type
_entity.pdbx_description
1 polymer ?
#
loop_
_entity_poly.entity_id
_entity_poly.type
_entity_poly.pdbx_seq_one_letter_code
_entity_poly.pdbx_strand_id
1 'polypeptide(L)'
;MAGHSLRDSSLLIGQNLIGGNWVDSASGKRFDVYDPATNEVIGSCPESIAQDAEQAIDAASAAMPHWRNLTGRERSNILRRWYDLVKENCDDLATLISWENGKASGDAVGEVNFSASFLEWFSEEAARVYGDVIPHSARGFRVAVVKEPVGVCGLIT
;
A
#
# COMPACT_ATOMS: atom_id res chain seq x y z
N MET A 1 1.68 13.74 30.76
CA MET A 1 1.11 13.58 29.40
C MET A 1 0.63 12.14 29.32
N ALA A 2 -0.69 11.91 29.28
CA ALA A 2 -1.24 10.57 29.45
C ALA A 2 -1.02 9.70 28.20
N GLY A 3 0.07 8.91 28.23
CA GLY A 3 0.19 7.55 27.71
C GLY A 3 -0.52 7.21 26.40
N HIS A 4 -0.05 7.72 25.26
CA HIS A 4 -0.27 7.05 23.99
C HIS A 4 1.08 6.52 23.52
N SER A 5 1.42 5.32 23.99
CA SER A 5 2.46 4.50 23.39
C SER A 5 1.79 3.55 22.41
N LEU A 6 2.36 3.36 21.23
CA LEU A 6 1.94 2.28 20.33
C LEU A 6 2.07 0.94 21.06
N ARG A 7 1.13 0.01 20.83
CA ARG A 7 1.25 -1.36 21.31
C ARG A 7 2.38 -2.08 20.57
N ASP A 8 2.51 -1.79 19.27
CA ASP A 8 3.63 -2.19 18.42
C ASP A 8 4.36 -0.94 17.89
N SER A 9 5.45 -0.58 18.57
CA SER A 9 6.29 0.54 18.15
C SER A 9 7.00 0.33 16.80
N SER A 10 7.05 -0.91 16.27
CA SER A 10 7.66 -1.17 14.97
C SER A 10 6.82 -0.62 13.80
N LEU A 11 5.57 -0.22 14.04
CA LEU A 11 4.71 0.41 13.04
C LEU A 11 5.09 1.87 12.74
N LEU A 12 5.83 2.54 13.64
CA LEU A 12 6.36 3.88 13.39
C LEU A 12 7.67 3.77 12.60
N ILE A 13 7.59 3.95 11.29
CA ILE A 13 8.73 3.83 10.39
C ILE A 13 9.11 5.19 9.80
N GLY A 14 10.37 5.59 9.95
CA GLY A 14 10.94 6.81 9.38
C GLY A 14 11.84 6.56 8.16
N GLN A 15 11.58 5.52 7.37
CA GLN A 15 12.41 5.16 6.20
C GLN A 15 11.52 4.86 5.00
N ASN A 16 12.09 4.94 3.79
CA ASN A 16 11.41 4.51 2.58
C ASN A 16 11.41 2.98 2.52
N LEU A 17 10.35 2.37 1.97
CA LEU A 17 10.36 0.95 1.61
C LEU A 17 10.66 0.81 0.11
N ILE A 18 11.89 0.42 -0.23
CA ILE A 18 12.32 0.24 -1.63
C ILE A 18 12.78 -1.21 -1.82
N GLY A 19 12.14 -1.93 -2.75
CA GLY A 19 12.49 -3.32 -3.06
C GLY A 19 12.41 -4.28 -1.87
N GLY A 20 11.53 -4.01 -0.91
CA GLY A 20 11.37 -4.82 0.31
C GLY A 20 12.34 -4.48 1.44
N ASN A 21 13.14 -3.42 1.33
CA ASN A 21 14.07 -2.98 2.36
C ASN A 21 13.72 -1.58 2.85
N TRP A 22 13.90 -1.34 4.15
CA TRP A 22 13.86 -0.01 4.73
C TRP A 22 15.16 0.72 4.46
N VAL A 23 15.08 1.86 3.77
CA VAL A 23 16.24 2.63 3.30
C VAL A 23 16.06 4.14 3.55
N ASP A 24 17.17 4.82 3.79
CA ASP A 24 17.23 6.28 3.74
C ASP A 24 17.28 6.80 2.30
N SER A 25 17.04 8.10 2.13
CA SER A 25 17.18 8.78 0.84
C SER A 25 18.65 8.82 0.40
N ALA A 26 18.89 8.69 -0.90
CA ALA A 26 20.20 8.88 -1.52
C ALA A 26 20.81 10.28 -1.23
N SER A 27 19.97 11.27 -0.91
CA SER A 27 20.44 12.61 -0.51
C SER A 27 20.98 12.67 0.92
N GLY A 28 20.65 11.70 1.76
CA GLY A 28 20.93 11.68 3.20
C GLY A 28 20.13 12.71 4.02
N LYS A 29 19.29 13.52 3.36
CA LYS A 29 18.48 14.55 4.02
C LYS A 29 17.17 13.96 4.55
N ARG A 30 16.63 14.60 5.58
CA ARG A 30 15.41 14.19 6.29
C ARG A 30 14.64 15.44 6.71
N PHE A 31 13.32 15.31 6.78
CA PHE A 31 12.43 16.34 7.31
C PHE A 31 11.65 15.79 8.52
N ASP A 32 11.38 16.66 9.48
CA ASP A 32 10.63 16.30 10.68
C ASP A 32 9.13 16.32 10.42
N VAL A 33 8.41 15.39 11.05
CA VAL A 33 6.95 15.31 11.08
C VAL A 33 6.49 15.75 12.47
N TYR A 34 5.60 16.72 12.49
CA TYR A 34 5.15 17.38 13.72
C TYR A 34 3.71 16.99 14.03
N ASP A 35 3.40 16.81 15.31
CA ASP A 35 2.03 16.73 15.80
C ASP A 35 1.39 18.11 15.69
N PRO A 36 0.30 18.29 14.89
CA PRO A 36 -0.31 19.60 14.69
C PRO A 36 -1.04 20.13 15.93
N ALA A 37 -1.36 19.29 16.92
CA ALA A 37 -2.00 19.70 18.16
C ALA A 37 -1.02 20.25 19.19
N THR A 38 0.24 19.76 19.18
CA THR A 38 1.25 20.10 20.20
C THR A 38 2.48 20.82 19.63
N ASN A 39 2.69 20.72 18.31
CA ASN A 39 3.88 21.15 17.60
C ASN A 39 5.17 20.42 18.05
N GLU A 40 5.04 19.27 18.71
CA GLU A 40 6.14 18.37 19.06
C GLU A 40 6.51 17.47 17.87
N VAL A 41 7.77 17.05 17.78
CA VAL A 41 8.24 16.15 16.72
C VAL A 41 7.80 14.73 17.04
N ILE A 42 7.08 14.09 16.10
CA ILE A 42 6.68 12.67 16.17
C ILE A 42 7.85 11.79 15.70
N GLY A 43 8.50 12.20 14.61
CA GLY A 43 9.58 11.49 13.96
C GLY A 43 10.12 12.27 12.76
N SER A 44 10.90 11.63 11.91
CA SER A 44 11.37 12.22 10.65
C SER A 44 11.24 11.23 9.50
N CYS A 45 11.20 11.74 8.27
CA CYS A 45 11.13 10.96 7.04
C CYS A 45 12.23 11.39 6.05
N PRO A 46 12.66 10.52 5.12
CA PRO A 46 13.67 10.88 4.13
C PRO A 46 13.18 11.94 3.13
N GLU A 47 14.03 12.91 2.80
CA GLU A 47 13.82 13.80 1.65
C GLU A 47 14.28 13.09 0.38
N SER A 48 13.39 12.29 -0.21
CA SER A 48 13.66 11.49 -1.40
C SER A 48 13.87 12.35 -2.64
N ILE A 49 14.80 11.92 -3.50
CA ILE A 49 15.14 12.57 -4.77
C ILE A 49 14.78 11.67 -5.95
N ALA A 50 14.94 12.17 -7.18
CA ALA A 50 14.65 11.41 -8.41
C ALA A 50 15.33 10.04 -8.44
N GLN A 51 16.56 9.94 -7.91
CA GLN A 51 17.30 8.69 -7.85
C GLN A 51 16.61 7.61 -6.98
N ASP A 52 15.97 8.00 -5.87
CA ASP A 52 15.24 7.05 -5.01
C ASP A 52 13.99 6.54 -5.74
N ALA A 53 13.31 7.43 -6.47
CA ALA A 53 12.16 7.06 -7.29
C ALA A 53 12.54 6.10 -8.44
N GLU A 54 13.67 6.35 -9.11
CA GLU A 54 14.22 5.44 -10.13
C GLU A 54 14.53 4.05 -9.53
N GLN A 55 15.18 3.99 -8.37
CA GLN A 55 15.44 2.73 -7.67
C GLN A 55 14.14 1.97 -7.31
N ALA A 56 13.10 2.70 -6.88
CA ALA A 56 11.79 2.10 -6.59
C ALA A 56 11.10 1.56 -7.86
N ILE A 57 11.19 2.28 -8.98
CA ILE A 57 10.66 1.85 -10.28
C ILE A 57 11.39 0.59 -10.77
N ASP A 58 12.73 0.57 -10.68
CA ASP A 58 13.53 -0.59 -11.08
C ASP A 58 13.22 -1.82 -10.22
N ALA A 59 13.09 -1.64 -8.90
CA ALA A 59 12.70 -2.72 -8.00
C ALA A 59 11.28 -3.26 -8.32
N ALA A 60 10.32 -2.38 -8.58
CA ALA A 60 8.97 -2.77 -8.97
C ALA A 60 8.96 -3.52 -10.32
N SER A 61 9.73 -3.03 -11.29
CA SER A 61 9.91 -3.66 -12.60
C SER A 61 10.52 -5.06 -12.48
N ALA A 62 11.54 -5.23 -11.64
CA ALA A 62 12.18 -6.52 -11.37
C ALA A 62 11.23 -7.52 -10.67
N ALA A 63 10.36 -7.05 -9.78
CA ALA A 63 9.39 -7.90 -9.06
C ALA A 63 8.17 -8.28 -9.93
N MET A 64 7.81 -7.47 -10.92
CA MET A 64 6.60 -7.62 -11.72
C MET A 64 6.45 -9.00 -12.39
N PRO A 65 7.48 -9.61 -13.02
CA PRO A 65 7.33 -10.92 -13.65
C PRO A 65 6.89 -12.02 -12.69
N HIS A 66 7.42 -12.04 -11.46
CA HIS A 66 7.01 -13.00 -10.45
C HIS A 66 5.57 -12.72 -9.99
N TRP A 67 5.27 -11.47 -9.63
CA TRP A 67 3.96 -11.09 -9.11
C TRP A 67 2.82 -11.33 -10.11
N ARG A 68 3.03 -11.00 -11.40
CA ARG A 68 2.01 -11.21 -12.44
C ARG A 68 1.73 -12.69 -12.70
N ASN A 69 2.71 -13.55 -12.47
CA ASN A 69 2.61 -15.00 -12.69
C ASN A 69 1.92 -15.74 -11.53
N LEU A 70 1.75 -15.10 -10.37
CA LEU A 70 0.87 -15.63 -9.34
C LEU A 70 -0.55 -15.80 -9.87
N THR A 71 -1.27 -16.79 -9.37
CA THR A 71 -2.69 -16.93 -9.61
C THR A 71 -3.48 -15.81 -8.93
N GLY A 72 -4.70 -15.57 -9.40
CA GLY A 72 -5.62 -14.64 -8.73
C GLY A 72 -5.87 -15.03 -7.26
N ARG A 73 -5.86 -16.33 -6.95
CA ARG A 73 -6.04 -16.84 -5.58
C ARG A 73 -4.83 -16.61 -4.69
N GLU A 74 -3.61 -16.77 -5.20
CA GLU A 74 -2.40 -16.49 -4.41
C GLU A 74 -2.31 -15.00 -4.06
N ARG A 75 -2.58 -14.11 -5.02
CA ARG A 75 -2.66 -12.66 -4.75
C ARG A 75 -3.78 -12.32 -3.76
N SER A 76 -4.95 -12.95 -3.91
CA SER A 76 -6.08 -12.81 -2.99
C SER A 76 -5.66 -13.12 -1.54
N ASN A 77 -4.98 -14.25 -1.31
CA ASN A 77 -4.54 -14.64 0.02
C ASN A 77 -3.55 -13.63 0.63
N ILE A 78 -2.64 -13.07 -0.17
CA ILE A 78 -1.67 -12.05 0.27
C ILE A 78 -2.40 -10.76 0.69
N LEU A 79 -3.31 -10.25 -0.17
CA LEU A 79 -4.10 -9.05 0.13
C LEU A 79 -5.01 -9.24 1.35
N ARG A 80 -5.59 -10.44 1.50
CA ARG A 80 -6.42 -10.79 2.65
C ARG A 80 -5.62 -10.82 3.94
N ARG A 81 -4.41 -11.38 3.92
CA ARG A 81 -3.50 -11.34 5.07
C ARG A 81 -3.15 -9.90 5.46
N TRP A 82 -2.95 -9.02 4.48
CA TRP A 82 -2.70 -7.61 4.75
C TRP A 82 -3.91 -6.93 5.40
N TYR A 83 -5.13 -7.19 4.90
CA TYR A 83 -6.36 -6.74 5.57
C TYR A 83 -6.40 -7.18 7.05
N ASP A 84 -6.17 -8.47 7.32
CA ASP A 84 -6.25 -8.99 8.68
C ASP A 84 -5.21 -8.32 9.60
N LEU A 85 -3.99 -8.05 9.09
CA LEU A 85 -2.95 -7.33 9.83
C LEU A 85 -3.31 -5.86 10.10
N VAL A 86 -3.94 -5.16 9.14
CA VAL A 86 -4.43 -3.78 9.35
C VAL A 86 -5.51 -3.76 10.43
N LYS A 87 -6.43 -4.74 10.40
CA LYS A 87 -7.48 -4.88 11.41
C LYS A 87 -6.93 -5.18 12.80
N GLU A 88 -5.93 -6.06 12.91
CA GLU A 88 -5.24 -6.38 14.16
C GLU A 88 -4.55 -5.16 14.79
N ASN A 89 -4.03 -4.27 13.95
CA ASN A 89 -3.27 -3.07 14.35
C ASN A 89 -4.09 -1.77 14.25
N CYS A 90 -5.43 -1.85 14.19
CA CYS A 90 -6.29 -0.72 13.92
C CYS A 90 -6.08 0.46 14.88
N ASP A 91 -5.95 0.20 16.18
CA ASP A 91 -5.81 1.25 17.19
C ASP A 91 -4.47 1.98 17.08
N ASP A 92 -3.40 1.25 16.74
CA ASP A 92 -2.05 1.81 16.59
C ASP A 92 -1.96 2.64 15.31
N LEU A 93 -2.54 2.15 14.22
CA LEU A 93 -2.63 2.89 12.95
C LEU A 93 -3.50 4.16 13.09
N ALA A 94 -4.62 4.07 13.81
CA ALA A 94 -5.46 5.24 14.08
C ALA A 94 -4.73 6.26 14.96
N THR A 95 -3.91 5.80 15.90
CA THR A 95 -3.05 6.66 16.72
C THR A 95 -2.04 7.40 15.84
N LEU A 96 -1.34 6.71 14.94
CA LEU A 96 -0.38 7.30 14.00
C LEU A 96 -1.04 8.35 13.10
N ILE A 97 -2.19 8.04 12.50
CA ILE A 97 -2.96 8.98 11.69
C ILE A 97 -3.34 10.23 12.49
N SER A 98 -3.80 10.03 13.73
CA SER A 98 -4.19 11.15 14.60
C SER A 98 -3.00 12.03 14.95
N TRP A 99 -1.83 11.44 15.21
CA TRP A 99 -0.60 12.18 15.49
C TRP A 99 -0.17 13.05 14.30
N GLU A 100 -0.07 12.52 13.09
CA GLU A 100 0.44 13.30 11.96
C GLU A 100 -0.59 14.24 11.33
N ASN A 101 -1.88 13.87 11.35
CA ASN A 101 -2.95 14.62 10.69
C ASN A 101 -3.75 15.52 11.63
N GLY A 102 -3.83 15.17 12.93
CA GLY A 102 -4.58 15.91 13.94
C GLY A 102 -6.08 15.63 13.98
N LYS A 103 -6.60 14.69 13.19
CA LYS A 103 -8.02 14.31 13.24
C LYS A 103 -8.37 13.59 14.53
N ALA A 104 -9.65 13.63 14.90
CA ALA A 104 -10.13 12.94 16.08
C ALA A 104 -9.98 11.42 15.96
N SER A 105 -9.69 10.74 17.07
CA SER A 105 -9.41 9.30 17.07
C SER A 105 -10.54 8.45 16.48
N GLY A 106 -11.81 8.83 16.73
CA GLY A 106 -12.96 8.15 16.13
C GLY A 106 -12.97 8.22 14.60
N ASP A 107 -12.59 9.37 14.03
CA ASP A 107 -12.49 9.54 12.57
C ASP A 107 -11.30 8.75 12.02
N ALA A 108 -10.16 8.75 12.72
CA ALA A 108 -8.99 7.97 12.33
C ALA A 108 -9.28 6.45 12.34
N VAL A 109 -9.98 5.94 13.35
CA VAL A 109 -10.44 4.54 13.38
C VAL A 109 -11.38 4.26 12.21
N GLY A 110 -12.32 5.18 11.92
CA GLY A 110 -13.20 5.08 10.76
C GLY A 110 -12.42 4.95 9.45
N GLU A 111 -11.39 5.77 9.28
CA GLU A 111 -10.51 5.75 8.11
C GLU A 111 -9.70 4.47 7.99
N VAL A 112 -9.08 3.97 9.06
CA VAL A 112 -8.34 2.69 9.02
C VAL A 112 -9.25 1.56 8.55
N ASN A 113 -10.48 1.51 9.07
CA ASN A 113 -11.47 0.52 8.66
C ASN A 113 -11.92 0.68 7.22
N PHE A 114 -12.13 1.92 6.78
CA PHE A 114 -12.50 2.23 5.39
C PHE A 114 -11.38 1.84 4.43
N SER A 115 -10.12 2.20 4.73
CA SER A 115 -8.92 1.83 3.96
C SER A 115 -8.74 0.32 3.91
N ALA A 116 -8.92 -0.38 5.04
CA ALA A 116 -8.86 -1.84 5.09
C ALA A 116 -9.92 -2.48 4.18
N SER A 117 -11.13 -1.92 4.08
CA SER A 117 -12.20 -2.49 3.24
C SER A 117 -11.80 -2.59 1.75
N PHE A 118 -10.94 -1.70 1.26
CA PHE A 118 -10.40 -1.81 -0.10
C PHE A 118 -9.47 -3.02 -0.27
N LEU A 119 -8.66 -3.35 0.74
CA LEU A 119 -7.81 -4.55 0.72
C LEU A 119 -8.66 -5.82 0.67
N GLU A 120 -9.71 -5.88 1.49
CA GLU A 120 -10.66 -6.99 1.49
C GLU A 120 -11.36 -7.12 0.13
N TRP A 121 -11.95 -6.04 -0.36
CA TRP A 121 -12.64 -6.01 -1.65
C TRP A 121 -11.75 -6.44 -2.81
N PHE A 122 -10.57 -5.84 -2.96
CA PHE A 122 -9.66 -6.21 -4.06
C PHE A 122 -8.99 -7.56 -3.87
N SER A 123 -8.87 -8.08 -2.65
CA SER A 123 -8.49 -9.47 -2.43
C SER A 123 -9.50 -10.43 -3.07
N GLU A 124 -10.79 -10.11 -3.00
CA GLU A 124 -11.85 -10.90 -3.61
C GLU A 124 -11.85 -10.74 -5.13
N GLU A 125 -11.73 -9.50 -5.63
CA GLU A 125 -11.72 -9.21 -7.07
C GLU A 125 -10.51 -9.79 -7.80
N ALA A 126 -9.40 -10.05 -7.09
CA ALA A 126 -8.18 -10.61 -7.68
C ALA A 126 -8.41 -11.95 -8.44
N ALA A 127 -9.43 -12.73 -8.05
CA ALA A 127 -9.80 -13.99 -8.70
C ALA A 127 -10.98 -13.85 -9.69
N ARG A 128 -11.50 -12.64 -9.91
CA ARG A 128 -12.71 -12.35 -10.70
C ARG A 128 -12.43 -11.48 -11.93
N VAL A 129 -11.19 -11.47 -12.40
CA VAL A 129 -10.80 -10.78 -13.65
C VAL A 129 -11.28 -11.62 -14.85
N TYR A 130 -12.56 -11.47 -15.20
CA TYR A 130 -13.18 -12.21 -16.30
C TYR A 130 -12.85 -11.61 -17.66
N GLY A 131 -12.52 -12.49 -18.61
CA GLY A 131 -12.52 -12.22 -20.04
C GLY A 131 -13.85 -12.60 -20.70
N ASP A 132 -13.90 -12.54 -22.02
CA ASP A 132 -15.11 -12.78 -22.80
C ASP A 132 -14.85 -13.75 -23.96
N VAL A 133 -15.86 -14.53 -24.35
CA VAL A 133 -15.87 -15.29 -25.61
C VAL A 133 -16.96 -14.71 -26.50
N ILE A 134 -16.57 -14.20 -27.66
CA ILE A 134 -17.45 -13.38 -28.50
C ILE A 134 -17.80 -14.16 -29.77
N PRO A 135 -19.06 -14.09 -30.26
CA PRO A 135 -19.44 -14.66 -31.56
C PRO A 135 -18.55 -14.15 -32.69
N HIS A 136 -18.04 -15.07 -33.51
CA HIS A 136 -17.23 -14.74 -34.68
C HIS A 136 -18.12 -14.43 -35.88
N SER A 137 -17.69 -13.47 -36.72
CA SER A 137 -18.41 -13.09 -37.95
C SER A 137 -18.06 -13.95 -39.17
N ALA A 138 -16.93 -14.65 -39.15
CA ALA A 138 -16.43 -15.48 -40.25
C ALA A 138 -16.20 -16.93 -39.82
N ARG A 139 -16.57 -17.89 -40.68
CA ARG A 139 -16.42 -19.33 -40.41
C ARG A 139 -14.96 -19.70 -40.12
N GLY A 140 -14.76 -20.62 -39.19
CA GLY A 140 -13.43 -21.13 -38.85
C GLY A 140 -12.66 -20.30 -37.80
N PHE A 141 -13.24 -19.22 -37.28
CA PHE A 141 -12.61 -18.37 -36.28
C PHE A 141 -13.22 -18.56 -34.88
N ARG A 142 -12.46 -18.15 -33.85
CA ARG A 142 -12.92 -17.97 -32.47
C ARG A 142 -12.39 -16.63 -31.98
N VAL A 143 -13.19 -15.90 -31.21
CA VAL A 143 -12.81 -14.60 -30.64
C VAL A 143 -12.89 -14.71 -29.12
N ALA A 144 -11.80 -14.32 -28.45
CA ALA A 144 -11.74 -14.24 -27.00
C ALA A 144 -11.06 -12.94 -26.57
N VAL A 145 -11.49 -12.40 -25.43
CA VAL A 145 -10.89 -11.25 -24.76
C VAL A 145 -10.28 -11.74 -23.46
N VAL A 146 -9.03 -11.34 -23.21
CA VAL A 146 -8.35 -11.55 -21.93
C VAL A 146 -7.96 -10.20 -21.34
N LYS A 147 -7.87 -10.12 -20.02
CA LYS A 147 -7.46 -8.92 -19.30
C LYS A 147 -6.17 -9.22 -18.55
N GLU A 148 -5.14 -8.42 -18.80
CA GLU A 148 -3.82 -8.56 -18.21
C GLU A 148 -3.43 -7.28 -17.44
N PRO A 149 -2.56 -7.38 -16.43
CA PRO A 149 -2.06 -6.20 -15.73
C PRO A 149 -1.30 -5.28 -16.68
N VAL A 150 -1.53 -3.97 -16.55
CA VAL A 150 -0.85 -2.93 -17.37
C VAL A 150 0.66 -2.91 -17.11
N GLY A 151 1.07 -2.91 -15.84
CA GLY A 151 2.47 -2.95 -15.45
C GLY A 151 2.76 -2.20 -14.16
N VAL A 152 3.97 -1.62 -14.09
CA VAL A 152 4.38 -0.74 -12.99
C VAL A 152 3.49 0.52 -13.01
N CYS A 153 2.96 0.89 -11.84
CA CYS A 153 2.08 2.06 -11.66
C CYS A 153 2.71 3.03 -10.65
N GLY A 154 2.61 4.33 -10.92
CA GLY A 154 2.91 5.39 -9.95
C GLY A 154 1.62 5.95 -9.34
N LEU A 155 1.58 6.14 -8.03
CA LEU A 155 0.47 6.71 -7.29
C LEU A 155 0.97 7.89 -6.44
N ILE A 156 0.22 8.99 -6.43
CA ILE A 156 0.47 10.19 -5.61
C ILE A 156 -0.83 10.43 -4.82
N THR A 157 -0.72 10.51 -3.50
CA THR A 157 -1.84 10.58 -2.54
C THR A 157 -1.78 11.84 -1.71
#